data_AF-A0A0F9CRQ1-F1
#
_entry.id   AF-A0A0F9CRQ1-F1
#
_cell.length_a   1.000
_cell.length_b   1.000
_cell.length_c   1.000
_cell.angle_alpha   90.00
_cell.angle_beta   90.00
_cell.angle_gamma   90.00
#
_symmetry.space_group_name_H-M   'P 1'
#
loop_
_entity.id
_entity.type
_entity.pdbx_description
1 polymer ?
#
loop_
_entity_poly.entity_id
_entity_poly.type
_entity_poly.pdbx_seq_one_letter_code
_entity_poly.pdbx_strand_id
1 'polypeptide(L)' 'MDGVNKETRVRMGCKQTAKGAIQMDLTAEAPTVDKAAELLSRALDELTAIVLEKGFEIVKA' A
#
# COMPACT_ATOMS: atom_id res chain seq x y z
N MET A 1 7.63 19.19 24.91
CA MET A 1 6.75 19.29 23.74
C MET A 1 7.65 19.57 22.55
N ASP A 2 7.86 18.73 21.54
CA ASP A 2 7.36 17.40 21.15
C ASP A 2 8.46 16.87 20.20
N GLY A 3 9.00 15.66 20.32
CA GLY A 3 8.24 14.45 20.52
C GLY A 3 7.65 13.91 19.22
N VAL A 4 8.18 14.19 18.03
CA VAL A 4 7.76 13.48 16.82
C VAL A 4 8.94 13.25 15.87
N ASN A 5 9.48 12.03 15.86
CA ASN A 5 10.15 11.49 14.68
C ASN A 5 9.17 11.63 13.51
N LYS A 6 9.36 12.63 12.64
CA LYS A 6 8.65 12.79 11.36
C LYS A 6 9.14 11.76 10.33
N GLU A 7 9.33 10.52 10.77
CA GLU A 7 9.75 9.43 9.91
C GLU A 7 8.55 8.98 9.12
N THR A 8 8.59 9.24 7.81
CA THR A 8 7.70 8.59 6.86
C THR A 8 7.81 7.08 7.05
N ARG A 9 6.70 6.41 7.35
CA ARG A 9 6.66 4.95 7.51
C ARG A 9 5.63 4.35 6.58
N VAL A 10 6.00 3.25 5.93
CA VAL A 10 5.09 2.41 5.17
C VAL A 10 5.03 1.05 5.86
N ARG A 11 3.82 0.62 6.20
CA ARG A 11 3.55 -0.72 6.76
C ARG A 11 2.71 -1.50 5.75
N MET A 12 3.04 -2.78 5.59
CA MET A 12 2.32 -3.70 4.74
C MET A 12 1.86 -4.89 5.58
N GLY A 13 0.54 -5.06 5.67
CA GLY A 13 -0.09 -6.29 6.14
C GLY A 13 -0.50 -7.13 4.94
N CYS A 14 -0.19 -8.43 4.95
CA CYS A 14 -0.63 -9.36 3.91
C CYS A 14 -1.30 -10.55 4.57
N LYS A 15 -2.51 -10.89 4.14
CA LYS A 15 -3.24 -12.07 4.59
C LYS A 15 -3.89 -12.79 3.43
N GLN A 16 -3.86 -14.12 3.46
CA GLN A 16 -4.61 -14.93 2.53
C GLN A 16 -5.99 -15.25 3.12
N THR A 17 -7.03 -15.00 2.34
CA THR A 17 -8.41 -15.33 2.71
C THR A 17 -8.68 -16.83 2.56
N ALA A 18 -9.75 -17.32 3.20
CA ALA A 18 -10.17 -18.73 3.08
C ALA A 18 -10.50 -19.16 1.63
N LYS A 19 -10.73 -18.21 0.71
CA LYS A 19 -10.96 -18.46 -0.72
C LYS A 19 -9.67 -18.38 -1.55
N GLY A 20 -8.51 -18.28 -0.91
CA GLY A 20 -7.20 -18.21 -1.58
C GLY A 20 -6.82 -16.82 -2.09
N ALA A 21 -7.71 -15.82 -2.04
CA ALA A 21 -7.39 -14.45 -2.42
C ALA A 21 -6.40 -13.80 -1.44
N ILE A 22 -5.43 -13.06 -1.98
CA ILE A 22 -4.46 -12.30 -1.19
C ILE A 22 -5.03 -10.90 -0.95
N GLN A 23 -5.22 -10.54 0.32
CA GLN A 23 -5.55 -9.19 0.74
C GLN A 23 -4.28 -8.50 1.27
N MET A 24 -3.96 -7.34 0.71
CA MET A 24 -2.85 -6.51 1.15
C MET A 24 -3.39 -5.18 1.69
N ASP A 25 -3.03 -4.89 2.93
CA ASP A 25 -3.36 -3.64 3.61
C ASP A 25 -2.09 -2.76 3.64
N LEU A 26 -2.11 -1.63 2.94
CA LEU A 26 -1.02 -0.65 2.92
C LEU A 26 -1.38 0.53 3.84
N THR A 27 -0.47 0.87 4.74
CA THR A 27 -0.61 2.04 5.61
C THR A 27 0.60 2.94 5.45
N ALA A 28 0.38 4.22 5.14
CA ALA A 28 1.42 5.23 5.07
C ALA A 28 1.22 6.27 6.19
N GLU A 29 2.25 6.47 7.01
CA GLU A 29 2.34 7.54 7.99
C GLU A 29 3.25 8.64 7.40
N ALA A 30 2.73 9.85 7.23
CA ALA A 30 3.48 10.97 6.67
C ALA A 30 3.10 12.31 7.34
N PRO A 31 3.96 13.34 7.26
CA PRO A 31 3.70 14.63 7.92
C PRO A 31 2.51 15.41 7.38
N THR A 32 2.07 15.13 6.14
CA THR A 32 0.93 15.76 5.49
C THR A 32 0.10 14.72 4.74
N VAL A 33 -1.19 15.04 4.55
CA VAL A 33 -2.12 14.21 3.77
C VAL A 33 -1.63 14.05 2.33
N ASP A 34 -1.15 15.13 1.71
CA ASP A 34 -0.63 15.10 0.34
C ASP A 34 0.55 14.11 0.20
N LYS A 35 1.44 14.09 1.20
CA LYS A 35 2.58 13.16 1.18
C LYS A 35 2.14 11.71 1.39
N ALA A 36 1.16 11.47 2.27
CA ALA A 36 0.58 10.14 2.45
C ALA A 36 -0.08 9.64 1.16
N ALA A 37 -0.82 10.52 0.47
CA ALA A 37 -1.49 10.20 -0.80
C ALA A 37 -0.48 9.88 -1.91
N GLU A 38 0.59 10.68 -2.05
CA GLU A 38 1.67 10.41 -3.01
C GLU A 38 2.31 9.04 -2.80
N LEU A 39 2.61 8.69 -1.54
CA LEU A 39 3.24 7.41 -1.19
C LEU A 39 2.32 6.23 -1.48
N LEU A 40 1.04 6.34 -1.12
CA LEU A 40 0.06 5.28 -1.38
C LEU A 40 -0.21 5.12 -2.87
N SER A 41 -0.31 6.21 -3.64
CA SER A 41 -0.49 6.14 -5.09
C SER A 41 0.66 5.40 -5.76
N ARG A 42 1.91 5.77 -5.43
CA ARG A 42 3.10 5.11 -5.99
C ARG A 42 3.15 3.62 -5.63
N ALA A 43 2.83 3.26 -4.39
CA ALA A 43 2.80 1.87 -3.98
C ALA A 43 1.73 1.06 -4.72
N LEU A 44 0.54 1.63 -4.95
CA LEU A 44 -0.52 1.00 -5.72
C LEU A 44 -0.13 0.82 -7.20
N ASP A 45 0.51 1.83 -7.81
CA ASP A 45 0.96 1.76 -9.20
C ASP A 45 2.02 0.67 -9.40
N GLU A 46 3.01 0.60 -8.50
CA GLU A 46 4.06 -0.43 -8.54
C GLU A 46 3.48 -1.84 -8.36
N LEU A 47 2.57 -2.03 -7.40
CA LEU A 47 1.91 -3.32 -7.19
C LEU A 47 1.04 -3.72 -8.39
N THR A 48 0.32 -2.76 -8.97
CA THR A 48 -0.48 -2.99 -10.18
C THR A 48 0.41 -3.46 -11.32
N ALA A 49 1.54 -2.79 -11.56
CA ALA A 49 2.50 -3.18 -12.59
C ALA A 49 3.02 -4.61 -12.38
N ILE A 50 3.40 -4.97 -11.15
CA ILE A 50 3.90 -6.31 -10.81
C ILE A 50 2.83 -7.39 -11.04
N VAL A 51 1.57 -7.12 -10.65
CA VAL A 51 0.45 -8.05 -10.82
C VAL A 51 0.19 -8.30 -12.31
N LEU A 52 0.17 -7.24 -13.13
CA LEU A 52 -0.01 -7.33 -14.57
C LEU A 52 1.16 -8.04 -15.26
N GLU A 53 2.41 -7.76 -14.88
CA GLU A 53 3.61 -8.43 -15.42
C GLU A 53 3.57 -9.94 -15.16
N LYS A 54 3.05 -10.35 -14.01
CA LYS A 54 2.87 -11.76 -13.65
C LYS A 54 1.66 -12.43 -14.32
N GLY A 55 0.90 -11.70 -15.13
CA GLY A 55 -0.25 -12.22 -15.88
C GLY A 55 -1.52 -12.39 -15.04
N PHE A 56 -1.60 -11.75 -13.87
CA PHE A 56 -2.82 -11.75 -13.05
C PHE A 56 -3.77 -10.63 -13.48
N GLU A 57 -5.07 -10.89 -13.39
CA GLU A 57 -6.10 -9.89 -13.64
C GLU A 57 -6.42 -9.10 -12.37
N ILE A 58 -6.59 -7.78 -12.53
CA ILE A 58 -7.03 -6.90 -11.45
C ILE A 58 -8.56 -6.85 -11.47
N VAL A 59 -9.19 -7.47 -10.48
CA VAL A 59 -10.65 -7.40 -10.29
C VAL A 59 -10.99 -6.07 -9.62
N LYS A 60 -11.62 -5.16 -10.37
CA LYS A 60 -12.18 -3.93 -9.79
C LYS A 60 -13.45 -4.28 -9.01
N ALA A 61 -13.55 -3.78 -7.77
CA ALA A 61 -14.76 -3.86 -6.96
C ALA A 61 -15.86 -2.94 -7.49
#